data_AF-A0A179DLI8-F1
#
_entry.id   AF-A0A179DLI8-F1
#
_cell.length_a   1.000
_cell.length_b   1.000
_cell.length_c   1.000
_cell.angle_alpha   90.00
_cell.angle_beta   90.00
_cell.angle_gamma   90.00
#
_symmetry.space_group_name_H-M   'P 1'
#
loop_
_entity.id
_entity.type
_entity.pdbx_description
1 polymer ?
#
loop_
_entity_poly.entity_id
_entity_poly.type
_entity_poly.pdbx_seq_one_letter_code
_entity_poly.pdbx_strand_id
1 'polypeptide(L)'
;MDNKTKPLKMKNLFTIISLAILFGTSATFAQDKIYKKSGEVLETKVIEIGTSEIRYKAFANLNGPNYVVNKQDVIKIIYENGKVETFENVAKEIAIETQKRAQNVYAEILGQGLLFSVNYDTRFSNKRTGLGGRVGFGGIGGGGESFITVPVSLNYLLGDGKNLFEIGLGATYASLATNDDFLFGDGGSTVLGTMAFMYRLQPIKSGFSFRGGITPFFSSEVFVPYYVGFSLGYTF
;
A
#
# COMPACT_ATOMS: atom_id res chain seq x y z
N MET A 1 84.18 -46.92 -19.79
CA MET A 1 84.21 -45.56 -20.36
C MET A 1 82.81 -45.22 -20.86
N ASP A 2 82.25 -44.19 -20.24
CA ASP A 2 81.08 -43.37 -20.58
C ASP A 2 79.68 -44.00 -20.82
N ASN A 3 78.85 -43.94 -19.76
CA ASN A 3 77.43 -44.26 -19.76
C ASN A 3 76.63 -42.95 -19.86
N LYS A 4 76.04 -42.67 -21.03
CA LYS A 4 75.16 -41.51 -21.24
C LYS A 4 73.72 -41.84 -20.83
N THR A 5 73.27 -41.31 -19.70
CA THR A 5 71.85 -41.29 -19.32
C THR A 5 71.10 -40.23 -20.13
N LYS A 6 70.09 -40.64 -20.91
CA LYS A 6 69.15 -39.73 -21.59
C LYS A 6 68.23 -39.05 -20.55
N PRO A 7 67.95 -37.74 -20.64
CA PRO A 7 67.00 -37.10 -19.75
C PRO A 7 65.57 -37.51 -20.12
N LEU A 8 64.78 -37.94 -19.14
CA LEU A 8 63.34 -38.16 -19.32
C LEU A 8 62.64 -36.84 -19.64
N LYS A 9 61.86 -36.81 -20.72
CA LYS A 9 61.00 -35.66 -21.09
C LYS A 9 59.87 -35.52 -20.05
N MET A 10 59.97 -34.52 -19.18
CA MET A 10 58.93 -34.08 -18.23
C MET A 10 57.76 -33.37 -18.93
N LYS A 11 57.01 -34.06 -19.81
CA LYS A 11 55.77 -33.48 -20.40
C LYS A 11 54.48 -33.97 -19.75
N ASN A 12 54.54 -35.00 -18.89
CA ASN A 12 53.34 -35.60 -18.29
C ASN A 12 53.31 -35.54 -16.75
N LEU A 13 54.28 -34.89 -16.11
CA LEU A 13 54.34 -34.79 -14.64
C LEU A 13 53.32 -33.77 -14.08
N PHE A 14 52.94 -32.76 -14.86
CA PHE A 14 51.90 -31.81 -14.49
C PHE A 14 50.49 -32.42 -14.51
N THR A 15 50.25 -33.47 -15.28
CA THR A 15 48.93 -34.10 -15.38
C THR A 15 48.59 -34.95 -14.15
N ILE A 16 49.59 -35.48 -13.44
CA ILE A 16 49.36 -36.34 -12.26
C ILE A 16 49.14 -35.50 -10.99
N ILE A 17 49.76 -34.32 -10.87
CA ILE A 17 49.50 -33.38 -9.75
C ILE A 17 48.11 -32.71 -9.91
N SER A 18 47.61 -32.58 -11.14
CA SER A 18 46.27 -32.05 -11.42
C SER A 18 45.13 -32.97 -10.96
N LEU A 19 45.39 -34.27 -10.76
CA LEU A 19 44.36 -35.25 -10.38
C LEU A 19 44.28 -35.49 -8.86
N ALA A 20 45.28 -35.05 -8.09
CA ALA A 20 45.32 -35.23 -6.64
C ALA A 20 44.59 -34.12 -5.84
N ILE A 21 44.16 -33.03 -6.49
CA ILE A 21 43.44 -31.91 -5.84
C ILE A 21 41.91 -32.11 -5.86
N LEU A 22 41.40 -33.15 -6.53
CA LEU A 22 39.96 -33.39 -6.69
C LEU A 22 39.31 -34.27 -5.60
N PHE A 23 39.99 -34.56 -4.49
CA PHE A 23 39.44 -35.38 -3.39
C PHE A 23 39.51 -34.72 -2.00
N GLY A 24 39.52 -33.38 -1.96
CA GLY A 24 39.13 -32.66 -0.76
C GLY A 24 37.61 -32.56 -0.69
N THR A 25 36.92 -33.64 -0.28
CA THR A 25 35.50 -33.56 0.11
C THR A 25 35.41 -32.62 1.30
N SER A 26 35.26 -31.33 1.03
CA SER A 26 34.69 -30.41 2.00
C SER A 26 33.24 -30.83 2.12
N ALA A 27 32.95 -31.70 3.09
CA ALA A 27 31.59 -31.83 3.58
C ALA A 27 31.23 -30.43 4.06
N THR A 28 30.57 -29.65 3.21
CA THR A 28 30.01 -28.37 3.58
C THR A 28 28.93 -28.71 4.59
N PHE A 29 29.26 -28.64 5.88
CA PHE A 29 28.26 -28.58 6.92
C PHE A 29 27.55 -27.24 6.75
N ALA A 30 26.61 -27.19 5.82
CA ALA A 30 25.63 -26.15 5.84
C ALA A 30 24.76 -26.44 7.07
N GLN A 31 24.78 -25.55 8.05
CA GLN A 31 23.86 -25.61 9.18
C GLN A 31 22.53 -24.98 8.81
N ASP A 32 21.47 -25.34 9.52
CA ASP A 32 20.21 -24.63 9.41
C ASP A 32 20.36 -23.26 10.10
N LYS A 33 19.70 -22.24 9.56
CA LYS A 33 19.65 -20.90 10.14
C LYS A 33 18.20 -20.47 10.37
N ILE A 34 17.87 -20.15 11.62
CA ILE A 34 16.58 -19.57 11.99
C ILE A 34 16.76 -18.06 12.12
N TYR A 35 16.06 -17.29 11.29
CA TYR A 35 16.06 -15.84 11.35
C TYR A 35 14.87 -15.38 12.18
N LYS A 36 15.11 -14.66 13.28
CA LYS A 36 14.06 -14.13 14.16
C LYS A 36 13.66 -12.71 13.77
N LYS A 37 12.45 -12.32 14.15
CA LYS A 37 11.93 -10.95 13.96
C LYS A 37 12.72 -9.89 14.72
N SER A 38 13.39 -10.27 15.80
CA SER A 38 14.34 -9.41 16.53
C SER A 38 15.60 -9.06 15.73
N GLY A 39 15.85 -9.73 14.60
CA GLY A 39 17.11 -9.62 13.84
C GLY A 39 18.18 -10.63 14.30
N GLU A 40 17.93 -11.38 15.37
CA GLU A 40 18.80 -12.46 15.81
C GLU A 40 18.77 -13.62 14.81
N VAL A 41 19.94 -14.17 14.50
CA VAL A 41 20.07 -15.36 13.65
C VAL A 41 20.64 -16.48 14.48
N LEU A 42 19.87 -17.56 14.59
CA LEU A 42 20.28 -18.76 15.31
C LEU A 42 20.89 -19.74 14.31
N GLU A 43 22.12 -20.18 14.58
CA GLU A 43 22.73 -21.30 13.88
C GLU A 43 22.36 -22.61 14.57
N THR A 44 21.65 -23.48 13.86
CA THR A 44 20.89 -24.57 14.47
C THR A 44 20.90 -25.84 13.62
N LYS A 45 20.37 -26.92 14.21
CA LYS A 45 19.80 -28.05 13.48
C LYS A 45 18.33 -28.17 13.87
N VAL A 46 17.43 -27.94 12.93
CA VAL A 46 15.98 -28.03 13.15
C VAL A 46 15.61 -29.49 13.37
N ILE A 47 14.89 -29.76 14.45
CA ILE A 47 14.45 -31.12 14.81
C ILE A 47 12.99 -31.33 14.41
N GLU A 48 12.14 -30.39 14.78
CA GLU A 48 10.70 -30.51 14.56
C GLU A 48 10.06 -29.13 14.41
N ILE A 49 9.10 -29.04 13.51
CA ILE A 49 8.23 -27.88 13.33
C ILE A 49 6.83 -28.29 13.80
N GLY A 50 6.50 -27.93 15.04
CA GLY A 50 5.18 -28.14 15.64
C GLY A 50 4.15 -27.16 15.08
N THR A 51 2.95 -27.10 15.66
CA THR A 51 1.90 -26.17 15.19
C THR A 51 2.19 -24.71 15.58
N SER A 52 2.68 -24.47 16.79
CA SER A 52 2.98 -23.13 17.34
C SER A 52 4.48 -22.86 17.55
N GLU A 53 5.29 -23.90 17.67
CA GLU A 53 6.69 -23.82 18.09
C GLU A 53 7.62 -24.61 17.16
N ILE A 54 8.89 -24.24 17.17
CA ILE A 54 9.96 -24.90 16.42
C ILE A 54 11.01 -25.39 17.41
N ARG A 55 11.32 -26.69 17.36
CA ARG A 55 12.32 -27.34 18.20
C ARG A 55 13.62 -27.49 17.43
N TYR A 56 14.73 -27.09 18.04
CA TYR A 56 16.04 -27.09 17.41
C TYR A 56 17.16 -27.44 18.39
N LYS A 57 18.32 -27.84 17.87
CA LYS A 57 19.58 -27.94 18.63
C LYS A 57 20.53 -26.82 18.21
N ALA A 58 21.27 -26.25 19.16
CA ALA A 58 22.31 -25.28 18.85
C ALA A 58 23.39 -25.96 18.00
N PHE A 59 23.79 -25.35 16.88
CA PHE A 59 24.75 -25.97 15.96
C PHE A 59 26.11 -26.24 16.63
N ALA A 60 26.54 -25.34 17.52
CA ALA A 60 27.76 -25.50 18.31
C ALA A 60 27.72 -26.68 19.30
N ASN A 61 26.54 -27.24 19.61
CA ASN A 61 26.39 -28.35 20.55
C ASN A 61 25.21 -29.28 20.20
N LEU A 62 25.41 -30.15 19.20
CA LEU A 62 24.39 -31.11 18.75
C LEU A 62 24.08 -32.21 19.79
N ASN A 63 24.97 -32.46 20.76
CA ASN A 63 24.70 -33.39 21.87
C ASN A 63 23.98 -32.72 23.05
N GLY A 64 23.73 -31.41 22.97
CA GLY A 64 23.05 -30.62 24.00
C GLY A 64 21.52 -30.79 24.02
N PRO A 65 20.83 -30.04 24.88
CA PRO A 65 19.36 -30.09 24.99
C PRO A 65 18.66 -29.56 23.73
N ASN A 66 17.37 -29.87 23.61
CA ASN A 66 16.51 -29.27 22.61
C ASN A 66 16.03 -27.89 23.09
N TYR A 67 16.20 -26.89 22.25
CA TYR A 67 15.69 -25.54 22.45
C TYR A 67 14.40 -25.34 21.66
N VAL A 68 13.62 -24.32 22.05
CA VAL A 68 12.33 -23.99 21.45
C VAL A 68 12.32 -22.52 21.06
N VAL A 69 11.77 -22.21 19.90
CA VAL A 69 11.42 -20.84 19.49
C VAL A 69 9.96 -20.81 19.03
N ASN A 70 9.23 -19.76 19.41
CA ASN A 70 7.85 -19.58 18.97
C ASN A 70 7.83 -19.23 17.48
N LYS A 71 6.97 -19.87 16.68
CA LYS A 71 6.83 -19.55 15.24
C LYS A 71 6.50 -18.08 15.00
N GLN A 72 5.79 -17.45 15.93
CA GLN A 72 5.45 -16.03 15.83
C GLN A 72 6.67 -15.12 15.89
N ASP A 73 7.81 -15.60 16.37
CA ASP A 73 9.06 -14.84 16.47
C ASP A 73 10.04 -15.14 15.32
N VAL A 74 9.68 -16.04 14.40
CA VAL A 74 10.55 -16.52 13.32
C VAL A 74 10.09 -15.94 11.98
N ILE A 75 11.01 -15.37 11.22
CA ILE A 75 10.79 -14.88 9.85
C ILE A 75 10.88 -16.05 8.87
N LYS A 76 12.01 -16.76 8.88
CA LYS A 76 12.32 -17.86 7.96
C LYS A 76 13.37 -18.80 8.54
N ILE A 77 13.37 -20.02 8.03
CA ILE A 77 14.41 -21.01 8.19
C ILE A 77 15.08 -21.22 6.84
N ILE A 78 16.41 -21.22 6.84
CA ILE A 78 17.22 -21.68 5.71
C ILE A 78 17.85 -22.99 6.14
N TYR A 79 17.50 -24.10 5.50
CA TYR A 79 18.02 -25.42 5.82
C TYR A 79 19.40 -25.68 5.21
N GLU A 80 20.08 -26.72 5.68
CA GLU A 80 21.38 -27.18 5.17
C GLU A 80 21.39 -27.39 3.65
N ASN A 81 20.29 -27.87 3.08
CA ASN A 81 20.15 -28.10 1.64
C ASN A 81 19.78 -26.83 0.85
N GLY A 82 19.76 -25.66 1.49
CA GLY A 82 19.36 -24.38 0.90
C GLY A 82 17.85 -24.18 0.74
N LYS A 83 17.01 -25.15 1.11
CA LYS A 83 15.55 -24.96 1.15
C LYS A 83 15.23 -23.84 2.12
N VAL A 84 14.31 -22.97 1.74
CA VAL A 84 13.83 -21.87 2.58
C VAL A 84 12.38 -22.15 2.97
N GLU A 85 12.10 -22.08 4.26
CA GLU A 85 10.74 -22.18 4.81
C GLU A 85 10.43 -20.93 5.60
N THR A 86 9.47 -20.15 5.12
CA THR A 86 9.14 -18.83 5.69
C THR A 86 7.96 -19.00 6.62
N PHE A 87 8.09 -18.53 7.86
CA PHE A 87 7.11 -18.67 8.92
C PHE A 87 6.37 -17.36 9.14
N GLU A 88 5.87 -16.79 8.05
CA GLU A 88 4.96 -15.66 8.14
C GLU A 88 4.01 -15.66 6.96
N ASN A 89 2.71 -15.60 7.28
CA ASN A 89 1.62 -15.24 6.38
C ASN A 89 1.72 -13.76 5.96
N VAL A 90 2.92 -13.31 5.68
CA VAL A 90 3.25 -11.99 5.17
C VAL A 90 3.13 -11.98 3.65
N ALA A 91 3.26 -13.11 2.94
CA ALA A 91 3.09 -13.13 1.48
C ALA A 91 1.62 -12.95 1.03
N LYS A 92 0.62 -13.41 1.79
CA LYS A 92 -0.80 -13.21 1.45
C LYS A 92 -1.28 -11.81 1.86
N GLU A 93 -0.75 -11.26 2.94
CA GLU A 93 -1.01 -9.87 3.33
C GLU A 93 -0.24 -8.87 2.44
N ILE A 94 1.02 -9.13 2.07
CA ILE A 94 1.80 -8.31 1.12
C ILE A 94 1.24 -8.42 -0.31
N ALA A 95 0.75 -9.59 -0.75
CA ALA A 95 0.12 -9.72 -2.07
C ALA A 95 -1.28 -9.09 -2.13
N ILE A 96 -1.97 -8.93 -0.99
CA ILE A 96 -3.23 -8.18 -0.89
C ILE A 96 -2.97 -6.67 -0.64
N GLU A 97 -1.87 -6.29 0.01
CA GLU A 97 -1.38 -4.91 0.13
C GLU A 97 -0.70 -4.40 -1.15
N THR A 98 -0.48 -5.24 -2.16
CA THR A 98 -0.26 -4.75 -3.53
C THR A 98 -1.54 -4.11 -4.05
N GLN A 99 -1.67 -2.83 -3.69
CA GLN A 99 -2.18 -1.78 -4.54
C GLN A 99 -3.70 -1.72 -4.69
N LYS A 100 -4.41 -1.77 -3.57
CA LYS A 100 -5.75 -1.17 -3.54
C LYS A 100 -5.63 0.35 -3.66
N ARG A 101 -6.15 0.91 -4.75
CA ARG A 101 -6.24 2.37 -4.92
C ARG A 101 -6.93 2.99 -3.72
N ALA A 102 -6.42 4.10 -3.20
CA ALA A 102 -7.06 4.74 -2.06
C ALA A 102 -8.46 5.23 -2.44
N GLN A 103 -9.44 4.88 -1.62
CA GLN A 103 -10.84 5.22 -1.78
C GLN A 103 -11.35 5.93 -0.54
N ASN A 104 -12.32 6.83 -0.71
CA ASN A 104 -12.95 7.53 0.40
C ASN A 104 -14.43 7.74 0.12
N VAL A 105 -15.28 7.39 1.08
CA VAL A 105 -16.69 7.78 1.10
C VAL A 105 -16.88 8.83 2.17
N TYR A 106 -17.62 9.89 1.88
CA TYR A 106 -17.79 10.99 2.83
C TYR A 106 -19.10 11.75 2.61
N ALA A 107 -19.60 12.36 3.68
CA ALA A 107 -20.64 13.36 3.63
C ALA A 107 -20.01 14.75 3.68
N GLU A 108 -20.55 15.68 2.91
CA GLU A 108 -20.05 17.03 2.72
C GLU A 108 -21.16 18.04 2.90
N ILE A 109 -20.83 19.16 3.54
CA ILE A 109 -21.65 20.36 3.62
C ILE A 109 -20.91 21.53 2.96
N LEU A 110 -21.67 22.40 2.28
CA LEU A 110 -21.16 23.65 1.71
C LEU A 110 -19.93 23.51 0.79
N GLY A 111 -19.76 22.36 0.14
CA GLY A 111 -18.62 22.11 -0.75
C GLY A 111 -18.98 22.11 -2.23
N GLN A 112 -18.24 21.36 -3.04
CA GLN A 112 -18.52 21.22 -4.47
C GLN A 112 -19.89 20.56 -4.77
N GLY A 113 -20.48 19.81 -3.83
CA GLY A 113 -21.86 19.32 -3.91
C GLY A 113 -22.93 20.35 -3.53
N LEU A 114 -22.53 21.63 -3.33
CA LEU A 114 -23.34 22.75 -2.88
C LEU A 114 -23.77 22.61 -1.43
N LEU A 115 -25.03 22.28 -1.12
CA LEU A 115 -25.54 22.33 0.25
C LEU A 115 -25.14 21.11 1.10
N PHE A 116 -25.60 19.92 0.69
CA PHE A 116 -25.30 18.65 1.33
C PHE A 116 -25.14 17.57 0.26
N SER A 117 -24.11 16.74 0.38
CA SER A 117 -23.91 15.60 -0.52
C SER A 117 -23.16 14.45 0.11
N VAL A 118 -23.44 13.24 -0.36
CA VAL A 118 -22.61 12.06 -0.14
C VAL A 118 -21.76 11.83 -1.37
N ASN A 119 -20.47 11.60 -1.18
CA ASN A 119 -19.48 11.54 -2.24
C ASN A 119 -18.62 10.28 -2.12
N TYR A 120 -18.25 9.76 -3.28
CA TYR A 120 -17.23 8.74 -3.44
C TYR A 120 -16.04 9.34 -4.18
N ASP A 121 -14.84 9.20 -3.61
CA ASP A 121 -13.58 9.71 -4.14
C ASP A 121 -12.59 8.57 -4.27
N THR A 122 -11.88 8.50 -5.40
CA THR A 122 -10.93 7.44 -5.69
C THR A 122 -9.69 7.96 -6.40
N ARG A 123 -8.52 7.39 -6.07
CA ARG A 123 -7.27 7.63 -6.80
C ARG A 123 -7.23 6.81 -8.09
N PHE A 124 -6.66 7.37 -9.15
CA PHE A 124 -6.47 6.65 -10.42
C PHE A 124 -5.22 5.77 -10.44
N SER A 125 -4.22 6.16 -9.66
CA SER A 125 -3.04 5.33 -9.43
C SER A 125 -3.18 4.57 -8.12
N ASN A 126 -2.37 3.54 -7.95
CA ASN A 126 -2.28 2.77 -6.72
C ASN A 126 -1.42 3.45 -5.65
N LYS A 127 -1.51 4.77 -5.60
CA LYS A 127 -0.91 5.65 -4.61
C LYS A 127 -2.04 6.35 -3.88
N ARG A 128 -1.79 6.77 -2.64
CA ARG A 128 -2.76 7.54 -1.85
C ARG A 128 -2.86 9.00 -2.30
N THR A 129 -1.81 9.51 -2.93
CA THR A 129 -1.70 10.89 -3.41
C THR A 129 -1.74 10.96 -4.93
N GLY A 130 -1.77 12.17 -5.48
CA GLY A 130 -1.86 12.43 -6.91
C GLY A 130 -3.29 12.43 -7.43
N LEU A 131 -3.43 12.16 -8.73
CA LEU A 131 -4.67 12.28 -9.47
C LEU A 131 -5.75 11.29 -9.02
N GLY A 132 -6.97 11.80 -8.92
CA GLY A 132 -8.16 11.03 -8.65
C GLY A 132 -9.42 11.71 -9.17
N GLY A 133 -10.54 11.06 -8.93
CA GLY A 133 -11.87 11.52 -9.31
C GLY A 133 -12.85 11.41 -8.16
N ARG A 134 -13.92 12.18 -8.26
CA ARG A 134 -15.04 12.21 -7.31
C ARG A 134 -16.35 12.24 -8.07
N VAL A 135 -17.32 11.49 -7.56
CA VAL A 135 -18.73 11.60 -7.92
C VAL A 135 -19.56 11.60 -6.64
N GLY A 136 -20.66 12.34 -6.61
CA GLY A 136 -21.55 12.39 -5.47
C GLY A 136 -23.01 12.59 -5.84
N PHE A 137 -23.84 12.59 -4.81
CA PHE A 137 -25.25 12.91 -4.89
C PHE A 137 -25.66 13.73 -3.67
N GLY A 138 -26.33 14.85 -3.91
CA GLY A 138 -26.90 15.73 -2.90
C GLY A 138 -28.40 15.86 -3.07
N GLY A 139 -29.09 16.05 -1.94
CA GLY A 139 -30.55 16.09 -1.92
C GLY A 139 -31.06 16.67 -0.61
N ILE A 140 -31.91 17.68 -0.71
CA ILE A 140 -32.76 18.17 0.38
C ILE A 140 -34.13 18.46 -0.20
N GLY A 141 -35.21 18.13 0.52
CA GLY A 141 -36.56 18.40 0.05
C GLY A 141 -37.59 18.26 1.17
N GLY A 142 -38.70 18.98 1.01
CA GLY A 142 -39.80 19.05 1.96
C GLY A 142 -40.85 20.07 1.52
N GLY A 143 -42.13 19.84 1.85
CA GLY A 143 -43.19 20.82 1.56
C GLY A 143 -43.49 21.08 0.08
N GLY A 144 -43.10 20.18 -0.84
CA GLY A 144 -43.24 20.37 -2.29
C GLY A 144 -42.01 20.96 -2.97
N GLU A 145 -40.97 21.30 -2.21
CA GLU A 145 -39.70 21.79 -2.74
C GLU A 145 -38.64 20.68 -2.73
N SER A 146 -37.80 20.64 -3.76
CA SER A 146 -36.63 19.75 -3.77
C SER A 146 -35.43 20.41 -4.42
N PHE A 147 -34.26 20.17 -3.83
CA PHE A 147 -32.96 20.57 -4.35
C PHE A 147 -32.08 19.34 -4.46
N ILE A 148 -31.67 19.00 -5.69
CA ILE A 148 -30.87 17.82 -6.00
C ILE A 148 -29.57 18.27 -6.65
N THR A 149 -28.46 17.63 -6.29
CA THR A 149 -27.16 17.89 -6.91
C THR A 149 -26.43 16.61 -7.30
N VAL A 150 -25.68 16.66 -8.40
CA VAL A 150 -24.79 15.58 -8.84
C VAL A 150 -23.43 16.20 -9.17
N PRO A 151 -22.51 16.25 -8.18
CA PRO A 151 -21.16 16.73 -8.43
C PRO A 151 -20.26 15.66 -9.04
N VAL A 152 -19.46 16.06 -10.03
CA VAL A 152 -18.37 15.26 -10.61
C VAL A 152 -17.11 16.12 -10.67
N SER A 153 -15.96 15.61 -10.24
CA SER A 153 -14.70 16.37 -10.31
C SER A 153 -13.46 15.51 -10.47
N LEU A 154 -12.43 16.11 -11.05
CA LEU A 154 -11.05 15.64 -10.94
C LEU A 154 -10.37 16.37 -9.77
N ASN A 155 -9.48 15.68 -9.07
CA ASN A 155 -8.69 16.31 -8.02
C ASN A 155 -7.29 15.70 -7.90
N TYR A 156 -6.37 16.48 -7.36
CA TYR A 156 -4.98 16.12 -7.13
C TYR A 156 -4.64 16.30 -5.64
N LEU A 157 -4.10 15.26 -5.01
CA LEU A 157 -3.67 15.29 -3.60
C LEU A 157 -2.15 15.43 -3.49
N LEU A 158 -1.71 16.44 -2.73
CA LEU A 158 -0.32 16.74 -2.39
C LEU A 158 -0.11 16.53 -0.89
N GLY A 159 1.09 16.11 -0.47
CA GLY A 159 1.47 16.02 0.94
C GLY A 159 1.79 14.60 1.41
N ASP A 160 2.14 14.49 2.70
CA ASP A 160 2.73 13.29 3.30
C ASP A 160 2.02 12.90 4.61
N GLY A 161 2.21 11.64 5.02
CA GLY A 161 1.64 11.14 6.27
C GLY A 161 0.12 11.19 6.25
N LYS A 162 -0.50 11.90 7.20
CA LYS A 162 -1.97 12.04 7.28
C LYS A 162 -2.51 13.38 6.77
N ASN A 163 -1.63 14.32 6.41
CA ASN A 163 -1.99 15.69 6.11
C ASN A 163 -1.80 15.94 4.62
N LEU A 164 -2.89 16.15 3.90
CA LEU A 164 -2.89 16.32 2.46
C LEU A 164 -3.54 17.66 2.08
N PHE A 165 -3.06 18.27 1.01
CA PHE A 165 -3.71 19.37 0.33
C PHE A 165 -4.36 18.87 -0.95
N GLU A 166 -5.58 19.32 -1.20
CA GLU A 166 -6.37 18.95 -2.37
C GLU A 166 -6.61 20.16 -3.26
N ILE A 167 -6.33 19.96 -4.55
CA ILE A 167 -6.74 20.88 -5.61
C ILE A 167 -7.71 20.12 -6.51
N GLY A 168 -8.91 20.65 -6.72
CA GLY A 168 -9.95 20.02 -7.53
C GLY A 168 -10.61 20.97 -8.51
N LEU A 169 -11.07 20.40 -9.63
CA LEU A 169 -11.89 21.07 -10.64
C LEU A 169 -13.02 20.12 -11.05
N GLY A 170 -14.25 20.62 -11.08
CA GLY A 170 -15.42 19.82 -11.34
C GLY A 170 -16.59 20.59 -11.94
N ALA A 171 -17.67 19.86 -12.15
CA ALA A 171 -18.95 20.36 -12.56
C ALA A 171 -20.03 19.74 -11.66
N THR A 172 -21.01 20.54 -11.26
CA THR A 172 -22.12 20.09 -10.43
C THR A 172 -23.42 20.43 -11.13
N TYR A 173 -24.15 19.38 -11.52
CA TYR A 173 -25.54 19.53 -11.90
C TYR A 173 -26.35 19.86 -10.66
N ALA A 174 -27.22 20.86 -10.73
CA ALA A 174 -28.13 21.26 -9.67
C ALA A 174 -29.53 21.45 -10.25
N SER A 175 -30.54 20.93 -9.56
CA SER A 175 -31.94 21.06 -9.94
C SER A 175 -32.73 21.58 -8.73
N LEU A 176 -33.58 22.57 -8.97
CA LEU A 176 -34.48 23.12 -7.97
C LEU A 176 -35.91 23.01 -8.48
N ALA A 177 -36.77 22.31 -7.75
CA ALA A 177 -38.22 22.34 -7.96
C ALA A 177 -38.82 23.15 -6.81
N THR A 178 -39.34 24.34 -7.09
CA THR A 178 -40.15 25.16 -6.18
C THR A 178 -41.54 25.35 -6.77
N ASN A 179 -42.53 25.69 -5.93
CA ASN A 179 -43.89 26.01 -6.40
C ASN A 179 -44.10 27.51 -6.70
N ASP A 180 -43.08 28.36 -6.47
CA ASP A 180 -43.06 29.80 -6.79
C ASP A 180 -41.65 30.32 -6.39
N ASP A 181 -40.80 30.77 -7.32
CA ASP A 181 -39.80 31.80 -6.97
C ASP A 181 -39.16 32.58 -8.13
N PHE A 182 -38.90 33.85 -7.84
CA PHE A 182 -38.56 34.99 -8.70
C PHE A 182 -37.15 34.96 -9.35
N LEU A 183 -36.28 34.00 -9.01
CA LEU A 183 -34.87 33.98 -9.44
C LEU A 183 -34.51 32.87 -10.45
N PHE A 184 -35.34 31.85 -10.63
CA PHE A 184 -34.96 30.67 -11.44
C PHE A 184 -35.87 30.40 -12.65
N GLY A 185 -36.99 31.12 -12.77
CA GLY A 185 -38.07 30.64 -13.64
C GLY A 185 -38.61 29.29 -13.16
N ASP A 186 -39.68 28.83 -13.78
CA ASP A 186 -40.38 27.60 -13.44
C ASP A 186 -39.41 26.40 -13.34
N GLY A 187 -39.32 25.76 -12.17
CA GLY A 187 -38.51 24.57 -11.85
C GLY A 187 -37.34 24.26 -12.80
N GLY A 188 -36.19 24.90 -12.61
CA GLY A 188 -35.03 24.79 -13.51
C GLY A 188 -33.90 23.87 -13.03
N SER A 189 -33.02 23.51 -13.97
CA SER A 189 -31.74 22.87 -13.67
C SER A 189 -30.58 23.67 -14.29
N THR A 190 -29.41 23.56 -13.67
CA THR A 190 -28.19 24.25 -14.11
C THR A 190 -26.96 23.38 -13.87
N VAL A 191 -25.86 23.74 -14.52
CA VAL A 191 -24.55 23.14 -14.29
C VAL A 191 -23.59 24.24 -13.85
N LEU A 192 -23.01 24.07 -12.67
CA LEU A 192 -22.03 24.98 -12.11
C LEU A 192 -20.62 24.37 -12.26
N GLY A 193 -19.67 25.18 -12.70
CA GLY A 193 -18.25 24.87 -12.54
C GLY A 193 -17.87 24.97 -11.07
N THR A 194 -17.09 24.03 -10.56
CA THR A 194 -16.66 24.00 -9.15
C THR A 194 -15.16 23.79 -9.04
N MET A 195 -14.55 24.41 -8.04
CA MET A 195 -13.15 24.24 -7.68
C MET A 195 -13.05 23.79 -6.23
N ALA A 196 -11.90 23.25 -5.85
CA ALA A 196 -11.62 22.90 -4.46
C ALA A 196 -10.16 23.17 -4.12
N PHE A 197 -9.95 23.83 -2.98
CA PHE A 197 -8.65 24.02 -2.33
C PHE A 197 -8.83 23.65 -0.87
N MET A 198 -8.57 22.38 -0.54
CA MET A 198 -8.97 21.79 0.73
C MET A 198 -7.76 21.25 1.49
N TYR A 199 -7.76 21.44 2.79
CA TYR A 199 -6.95 20.64 3.68
C TYR A 199 -7.69 19.33 3.99
N ARG A 200 -6.98 18.20 3.87
CA ARG A 200 -7.51 16.85 4.10
C ARG A 200 -6.67 16.14 5.15
N LEU A 201 -7.30 15.82 6.27
CA LEU A 201 -6.77 14.89 7.25
C LEU A 201 -7.26 13.49 6.88
N GLN A 202 -6.38 12.65 6.33
CA GLN A 202 -6.71 11.31 5.82
C GLN A 202 -5.71 10.28 6.36
N PRO A 203 -6.17 9.19 7.00
CA PRO A 203 -5.30 8.19 7.61
C PRO A 203 -4.53 7.39 6.57
N ILE A 204 -3.40 6.80 7.00
CA ILE A 204 -2.45 6.15 6.09
C ILE A 204 -2.99 4.83 5.53
N LYS A 205 -3.64 4.03 6.38
CA LYS A 205 -4.16 2.70 6.03
C LYS A 205 -5.67 2.76 5.75
N SER A 206 -6.45 2.95 6.80
CA SER A 206 -7.89 3.14 6.74
C SER A 206 -8.35 3.92 7.96
N GLY A 207 -9.54 4.51 7.89
CA GLY A 207 -10.13 5.20 9.03
C GLY A 207 -10.82 6.50 8.67
N PHE A 208 -11.22 7.21 9.72
CA PHE A 208 -11.92 8.48 9.63
C PHE A 208 -11.10 9.56 8.93
N SER A 209 -11.74 10.30 8.02
CA SER A 209 -11.16 11.42 7.30
C SER A 209 -11.97 12.71 7.51
N PHE A 210 -11.25 13.84 7.52
CA PHE A 210 -11.83 15.18 7.58
C PHE A 210 -11.29 16.00 6.41
N ARG A 211 -12.13 16.86 5.82
CA ARG A 211 -11.69 17.92 4.89
C ARG A 211 -12.32 19.25 5.27
N GLY A 212 -11.57 20.32 5.07
CA GLY A 212 -12.05 21.69 5.19
C GLY A 212 -11.26 22.64 4.30
N GLY A 213 -11.92 23.63 3.72
CA GLY A 213 -11.27 24.62 2.85
C GLY A 213 -12.26 25.40 2.01
N ILE A 214 -11.77 25.99 0.93
CA ILE A 214 -12.59 26.78 0.01
C ILE A 214 -12.94 25.95 -1.23
N THR A 215 -14.19 26.07 -1.67
CA THR A 215 -14.74 25.40 -2.84
C THR A 215 -15.44 26.41 -3.75
N PRO A 216 -14.69 27.28 -4.45
CA PRO A 216 -15.29 28.25 -5.35
C PRO A 216 -16.22 27.60 -6.38
N PHE A 217 -17.26 28.31 -6.80
CA PHE A 217 -18.11 27.88 -7.91
C PHE A 217 -18.42 29.03 -8.85
N PHE A 218 -18.71 28.70 -10.12
CA PHE A 218 -18.97 29.67 -11.17
C PHE A 218 -19.99 29.16 -12.19
N SER A 219 -20.65 30.11 -12.83
CA SER A 219 -21.48 29.95 -14.03
C SER A 219 -21.16 31.07 -15.02
N SER A 220 -21.91 31.20 -16.11
CA SER A 220 -21.82 32.34 -17.02
C SER A 220 -22.18 33.68 -16.36
N GLU A 221 -22.90 33.65 -15.25
CA GLU A 221 -23.49 34.83 -14.62
C GLU A 221 -22.88 35.17 -13.25
N VAL A 222 -22.38 34.15 -12.55
CA VAL A 222 -21.93 34.29 -11.16
C VAL A 222 -20.57 33.62 -10.96
N PHE A 223 -19.74 34.23 -10.12
CA PHE A 223 -18.54 33.60 -9.57
C PHE A 223 -18.48 33.86 -8.07
N VAL A 224 -18.45 32.79 -7.27
CA VAL A 224 -18.32 32.87 -5.82
C VAL A 224 -16.97 32.29 -5.41
N PRO A 225 -15.95 33.14 -5.11
CA PRO A 225 -14.60 32.67 -4.82
C PRO A 225 -14.39 32.19 -3.37
N TYR A 226 -15.31 32.49 -2.46
CA TYR A 226 -15.12 32.31 -1.01
C TYR A 226 -16.06 31.27 -0.37
N TYR A 227 -16.69 30.39 -1.17
CA TYR A 227 -17.57 29.34 -0.63
C TYR A 227 -16.74 28.33 0.17
N VAL A 228 -17.16 28.00 1.40
CA VAL A 228 -16.37 27.19 2.35
C VAL A 228 -17.04 25.85 2.58
N GLY A 229 -16.31 24.76 2.33
CA GLY A 229 -16.82 23.40 2.46
C GLY A 229 -16.16 22.61 3.57
N PHE A 230 -16.91 21.68 4.16
CA PHE A 230 -16.43 20.71 5.13
C PHE A 230 -16.94 19.31 4.82
N SER A 231 -16.14 18.30 5.15
CA SER A 231 -16.57 16.90 4.99
C SER A 231 -16.04 15.98 6.07
N LEU A 232 -16.83 14.96 6.39
CA LEU A 232 -16.47 13.85 7.27
C LEU A 232 -16.66 12.54 6.51
N GLY A 233 -15.70 11.62 6.62
CA GLY A 233 -15.77 10.37 5.88
C GLY A 233 -14.87 9.26 6.39
N TYR A 234 -14.72 8.25 5.54
CA TYR A 234 -13.95 7.05 5.83
C TYR A 234 -13.12 6.63 4.61
N THR A 235 -11.82 6.43 4.82
CA THR A 235 -10.83 6.01 3.83
C THR A 235 -10.53 4.52 3.95
N PHE A 236 -10.38 3.81 2.82
CA PHE A 236 -10.16 2.36 2.75
C PHE A 236 -9.52 1.89 1.43
#